data_AF-A0A1Q7AYH9-F1
#
_entry.id   AF-A0A1Q7AYH9-F1
#
_cell.length_a   1.000
_cell.length_b   1.000
_cell.length_c   1.000
_cell.angle_alpha   90.00
_cell.angle_beta   90.00
_cell.angle_gamma   90.00
#
_symmetry.space_group_name_H-M   'P 1'
#
loop_
_entity.id
_entity.type
_entity.pdbx_description
1 polymer ?
#
loop_
_entity_poly.entity_id
_entity_poly.type
_entity_poly.pdbx_seq_one_letter_code
_entity_poly.pdbx_strand_id
1 'polypeptide(L)'
;MVGAVDDLLVEALFVSYVQPSDIPTSTLVHRAITDAIVRYGTDGCAARVALEFGDHPDTAVCRMAWARQIVHASYPSPDHQQL
;
A
#
# COMPACT_ATOMS: atom_id res chain seq x y z
N MET A 1 -12.90 -11.73 -5.58
CA MET A 1 -12.72 -10.86 -4.40
C MET A 1 -11.26 -10.62 -4.01
N VAL A 2 -10.27 -11.24 -4.68
CA VAL A 2 -8.84 -11.03 -4.38
C VAL A 2 -8.41 -9.57 -4.66
N GLY A 3 -8.84 -8.99 -5.79
CA GLY A 3 -8.44 -7.61 -6.16
C GLY A 3 -8.83 -6.51 -5.15
N ALA A 4 -9.97 -6.62 -4.48
CA ALA A 4 -10.40 -5.60 -3.52
C ALA A 4 -9.55 -5.59 -2.23
N VAL A 5 -8.96 -6.72 -1.86
CA VAL A 5 -8.06 -6.79 -0.71
C VAL A 5 -6.69 -6.25 -1.08
N ASP A 6 -6.17 -6.60 -2.26
CA ASP A 6 -4.91 -6.04 -2.78
C ASP A 6 -4.96 -4.51 -2.88
N ASP A 7 -6.07 -3.95 -3.41
CA ASP A 7 -6.26 -2.50 -3.50
C ASP A 7 -6.19 -1.84 -2.10
N LEU A 8 -6.87 -2.41 -1.10
CA LEU A 8 -6.80 -1.90 0.27
C LEU A 8 -5.39 -1.96 0.86
N LEU A 9 -4.64 -3.06 0.66
CA LEU A 9 -3.27 -3.18 1.17
C LEU A 9 -2.36 -2.11 0.55
N VAL A 10 -2.53 -1.85 -0.75
CA VAL A 10 -1.78 -0.82 -1.49
C VAL A 10 -2.13 0.58 -0.99
N GLU A 11 -3.42 0.90 -0.85
CA GLU A 11 -3.88 2.20 -0.34
C GLU A 11 -3.42 2.43 1.10
N ALA A 12 -3.50 1.41 1.95
CA ALA A 12 -3.02 1.47 3.32
C ALA A 12 -1.51 1.72 3.39
N LEU A 13 -0.70 1.03 2.56
CA LEU A 13 0.73 1.27 2.50
C LEU A 13 1.05 2.66 1.94
N PHE A 14 0.32 3.12 0.93
CA PHE A 14 0.47 4.45 0.34
C PHE A 14 0.37 5.53 1.41
N VAL A 15 -0.67 5.47 2.26
CA VAL A 15 -0.94 6.48 3.31
C VAL A 15 -0.17 6.22 4.62
N SER A 16 0.66 5.17 4.67
CA SER A 16 1.47 4.83 5.83
C SER A 16 2.72 5.70 5.97
N TYR A 17 3.37 5.61 7.12
CA TYR A 17 4.61 6.34 7.41
C TYR A 17 5.86 5.77 6.73
N VAL A 18 5.80 4.56 6.17
CA VAL A 18 6.97 3.86 5.61
C VAL A 18 7.38 4.50 4.30
N GLN A 19 8.67 4.75 4.10
CA GLN A 19 9.21 5.37 2.89
C GLN A 19 10.10 4.39 2.09
N PRO A 20 10.29 4.62 0.77
CA PRO A 20 11.19 3.81 -0.05
C PRO A 20 12.64 3.77 0.48
N SER A 21 13.10 4.85 1.11
CA SER A 21 14.42 4.98 1.71
C SER A 21 14.66 4.06 2.91
N ASP A 22 13.59 3.56 3.54
CA ASP A 22 13.70 2.74 4.74
C ASP A 22 14.10 1.28 4.45
N ILE A 23 14.15 0.89 3.17
CA ILE A 23 14.40 -0.49 2.71
C ILE A 23 13.51 -1.47 3.51
N PRO A 24 12.17 -1.33 3.41
CA PRO A 24 11.27 -1.96 4.36
C PRO A 24 11.25 -3.48 4.23
N THR A 25 11.28 -4.16 5.37
CA THR A 25 11.05 -5.61 5.47
C THR A 25 9.56 -5.93 5.41
N SER A 26 9.17 -7.15 5.01
CA SER A 26 7.76 -7.57 4.98
C SER A 26 7.07 -7.36 6.33
N THR A 27 7.76 -7.60 7.45
CA THR A 27 7.22 -7.34 8.80
C THR A 27 6.89 -5.87 9.03
N LEU A 28 7.76 -4.95 8.61
CA LEU A 28 7.49 -3.51 8.72
C LEU A 28 6.31 -3.11 7.84
N VAL A 29 6.23 -3.65 6.62
CA VAL A 29 5.12 -3.42 5.68
C VAL A 29 3.79 -3.88 6.28
N HIS A 30 3.73 -5.09 6.82
CA HIS A 30 2.51 -5.64 7.44
C HIS A 30 2.03 -4.79 8.61
N ARG A 31 2.96 -4.36 9.46
CA ARG A 31 2.65 -3.48 10.60
C ARG A 31 2.12 -2.13 10.12
N ALA A 32 2.80 -1.49 9.16
CA ALA A 32 2.42 -0.19 8.65
C ALA A 32 1.04 -0.19 7.98
N ILE A 33 0.74 -1.25 7.23
CA ILE A 33 -0.59 -1.47 6.63
C ILE A 33 -1.65 -1.63 7.72
N THR A 34 -1.39 -2.47 8.72
CA THR A 34 -2.32 -2.70 9.84
C THR A 34 -2.59 -1.40 10.59
N ASP A 35 -1.54 -0.63 10.90
CA ASP A 35 -1.66 0.65 11.59
C ASP A 35 -2.47 1.67 10.77
N ALA A 36 -2.27 1.71 9.44
CA ALA A 36 -3.04 2.56 8.55
C ALA A 36 -4.52 2.16 8.49
N ILE A 37 -4.83 0.87 8.35
CA ILE A 37 -6.21 0.36 8.31
C ILE A 37 -6.92 0.62 9.64
N VAL A 38 -6.27 0.36 10.77
CA VAL A 38 -6.84 0.64 12.10
C VAL A 38 -7.12 2.13 12.28
N ARG A 39 -6.24 2.99 11.76
CA ARG A 39 -6.35 4.43 11.94
C ARG A 39 -7.39 5.08 11.02
N TYR A 40 -7.48 4.64 9.77
CA TYR A 40 -8.27 5.32 8.75
C TYR A 40 -9.47 4.51 8.25
N GLY A 41 -9.46 3.20 8.44
CA GLY A 41 -10.40 2.29 7.76
C GLY A 41 -10.20 2.27 6.24
N THR A 42 -10.97 1.42 5.56
CA THR A 42 -10.91 1.26 4.09
C THR A 42 -11.17 2.59 3.37
N ASP A 43 -12.32 3.23 3.65
CA ASP A 43 -12.71 4.46 2.97
C ASP A 43 -11.77 5.63 3.30
N GLY A 44 -11.22 5.67 4.52
CA GLY A 44 -10.27 6.72 4.91
C GLY A 44 -8.89 6.57 4.25
N CYS A 45 -8.46 5.33 3.96
CA CYS A 45 -7.30 5.08 3.12
C CYS A 45 -7.54 5.62 1.70
N ALA A 46 -8.64 5.20 1.06
CA ALA A 46 -9.02 5.66 -0.29
C ALA A 46 -9.16 7.19 -0.37
N ALA A 47 -9.83 7.81 0.59
CA ALA A 47 -10.01 9.27 0.63
C ALA A 47 -8.68 10.04 0.71
N ARG A 48 -7.70 9.51 1.46
CA ARG A 48 -6.39 10.16 1.59
C ARG A 48 -5.52 9.92 0.37
N VAL A 49 -5.62 8.77 -0.29
CA VAL A 49 -5.04 8.57 -1.62
C VAL A 49 -5.59 9.62 -2.58
N ALA A 50 -6.92 9.78 -2.64
CA ALA A 50 -7.55 10.78 -3.51
C ALA A 50 -7.09 12.21 -3.21
N LEU A 51 -6.94 12.57 -1.93
CA LEU A 51 -6.41 13.87 -1.52
C LEU A 51 -5.00 14.10 -2.06
N GLU A 52 -4.07 13.15 -1.86
CA GLU A 52 -2.70 13.28 -2.35
C GLU A 52 -2.62 13.36 -3.89
N PHE A 53 -3.49 12.63 -4.60
CA PHE A 53 -3.59 12.76 -6.06
C PHE A 53 -4.16 14.12 -6.51
N GLY A 54 -4.99 14.76 -5.69
CA GLY A 54 -5.48 16.11 -5.94
C GLY A 54 -4.44 17.19 -5.69
N ASP A 55 -3.68 17.07 -4.60
CA ASP A 55 -2.71 18.08 -4.17
C ASP A 55 -1.35 17.92 -4.87
N HIS A 56 -0.85 16.68 -5.00
CA HIS A 56 0.49 16.36 -5.49
C HIS A 56 0.48 15.15 -6.45
N PRO A 57 -0.12 15.27 -7.65
CA PRO A 57 -0.34 14.14 -8.55
C PRO A 57 0.96 13.41 -8.94
N ASP A 58 2.04 14.12 -9.26
CA ASP A 58 3.31 13.48 -9.64
C ASP A 58 3.93 12.68 -8.48
N THR A 59 3.87 13.22 -7.26
CA THR A 59 4.34 12.53 -6.06
C THR A 59 3.48 11.31 -5.76
N ALA A 60 2.16 11.45 -5.89
CA ALA A 60 1.21 10.37 -5.67
C ALA A 60 1.40 9.23 -6.68
N VAL A 61 1.64 9.50 -7.97
CA VAL A 61 1.93 8.45 -8.96
C VAL A 61 3.16 7.64 -8.57
N CYS A 62 4.27 8.31 -8.24
CA CYS A 62 5.50 7.64 -7.81
C CYS A 62 5.29 6.81 -6.54
N ARG A 63 4.55 7.36 -5.57
CA ARG A 63 4.22 6.67 -4.30
C ARG A 63 3.34 5.45 -4.51
N MET A 64 2.35 5.54 -5.39
CA MET A 64 1.42 4.44 -5.72
C MET A 64 2.13 3.29 -6.44
N ALA A 65 2.99 3.62 -7.41
CA ALA A 65 3.80 2.62 -8.10
C ALA A 65 4.71 1.85 -7.13
N TRP A 66 5.36 2.58 -6.21
CA TRP A 66 6.18 1.96 -5.16
C TRP A 66 5.34 1.09 -4.21
N ALA A 67 4.19 1.58 -3.73
CA ALA A 67 3.35 0.83 -2.80
C ALA A 67 2.88 -0.51 -3.41
N ARG A 68 2.47 -0.50 -4.68
CA ARG A 68 2.10 -1.73 -5.41
C ARG A 68 3.24 -2.74 -5.48
N GLN A 69 4.46 -2.28 -5.80
CA GLN A 69 5.63 -3.16 -5.85
C GLN A 69 5.93 -3.80 -4.49
N ILE A 70 5.88 -3.02 -3.41
CA ILE A 70 6.19 -3.50 -2.07
C ILE A 70 5.11 -4.45 -1.53
N VAL A 71 3.83 -4.17 -1.77
CA VAL A 71 2.74 -5.08 -1.40
C VAL A 71 2.89 -6.41 -2.14
N HIS A 72 3.10 -6.39 -3.45
CA HIS A 72 3.31 -7.61 -4.24
C HIS A 72 4.50 -8.43 -3.74
N ALA A 73 5.60 -7.77 -3.36
CA ALA A 73 6.78 -8.45 -2.80
C ALA A 73 6.55 -9.00 -1.38
N SER A 74 5.67 -8.38 -0.58
CA SER A 74 5.42 -8.76 0.82
C SER A 74 4.30 -9.79 0.97
N TYR A 75 3.36 -9.82 0.03
CA TYR A 75 2.23 -10.74 -0.03
C TYR A 75 2.26 -11.51 -1.37
N PRO A 76 3.18 -12.47 -1.54
CA PRO A 76 3.18 -13.28 -2.76
C PRO A 76 1.84 -14.02 -2.85
N SER A 77 1.10 -13.77 -3.93
CA SER A 77 -0.08 -14.58 -4.25
C SER A 77 0.34 -16.05 -4.40
N PRO A 78 -0.47 -17.00 -3.93
CA PRO A 78 -0.15 -18.44 -3.98
C PRO A 78 0.04 -19.00 -5.41
N ASP A 79 -0.30 -18.24 -6.45
CA ASP A 79 -0.25 -18.69 -7.85
C ASP A 79 1.16 -18.68 -8.49
N HIS A 80 2.18 -18.16 -7.80
CA HIS A 80 3.57 -18.13 -8.32
C HIS A 80 4.43 -19.35 -7.94
N GLN A 81 3.84 -20.41 -7.34
CA GLN A 81 4.58 -21.63 -6.96
C GLN A 81 4.37 -22.81 -7.93
N GLN A 82 3.78 -22.57 -9.11
CA GLN A 82 3.66 -23.54 -10.19
C GLN A 82 4.11 -22.97 -11.54
N LEU A 83 5.39 -22.59 -11.67
CA LEU A 83 6.09 -22.55 -12.96
C LEU A 83 7.56 -22.91 -12.77
#